data_AF-A0A962BVF9-F1
#
_entry.id   AF-A0A962BVF9-F1
#
_cell.length_a   1.000
_cell.length_b   1.000
_cell.length_c   1.000
_cell.angle_alpha   90.00
_cell.angle_beta   90.00
_cell.angle_gamma   90.00
#
_symmetry.space_group_name_H-M   'P 1'
#
loop_
_entity.id
_entity.type
_entity.pdbx_description
1 polymer ?
#
loop_
_entity_poly.entity_id
_entity_poly.type
_entity_poly.pdbx_seq_one_letter_code
_entity_poly.pdbx_strand_id
1 'polypeptide(L)'
;MRIAIIGSGISGLSAAWLLSRQHEVVLFEANDYLGGHTDTHDVEVAGQMLSVDTGFIVHNPVHYPLLTRLFDEIGVASQETTMSFSVQDAASGLEYNATSLDTLFCQRRNLASSSFWGMLRDLGRFYRHAPALLKLDGPGPTMGEYLEANRYGAAFRDYHLVPMASALWSSPASGILTFPAKYLVQFMANHHMLQIAGRPPWRVVKGGSRCYVDAMTRDWGVQVRLQEPVWRVHRDAQGVTISSEAGSERFDQVVLACHSDQSLDLLDDATDAEREVLGAITYQ
;
A
#
# COMPACT_ATOMS: atom_id res chain seq x y z
N MET A 1 9.53 -7.87 29.99
CA MET A 1 8.35 -8.63 29.51
C MET A 1 8.77 -9.48 28.34
N ARG A 2 8.03 -10.55 28.10
CA ARG A 2 8.14 -11.44 26.95
C ARG A 2 6.95 -11.23 26.03
N ILE A 3 7.20 -10.81 24.80
CA ILE A 3 6.17 -10.32 23.87
C ILE A 3 6.17 -11.19 22.61
N ALA A 4 5.00 -11.70 22.24
CA ALA A 4 4.80 -12.36 20.94
C ALA A 4 4.39 -11.33 19.89
N ILE A 5 4.92 -11.45 18.68
CA ILE A 5 4.48 -10.68 17.51
C ILE A 5 4.10 -11.67 16.42
N ILE A 6 2.89 -11.55 15.86
CA ILE A 6 2.37 -12.46 14.85
C ILE A 6 2.30 -11.72 13.51
N GLY A 7 3.10 -12.16 12.54
CA GLY A 7 3.26 -11.56 11.23
C GLY A 7 4.50 -10.68 11.12
N SER A 8 5.27 -10.88 10.06
CA SER A 8 6.55 -10.18 9.80
C SER A 8 6.50 -9.18 8.64
N GLY A 9 5.32 -8.63 8.35
CA GLY A 9 5.22 -7.43 7.51
C GLY A 9 5.95 -6.24 8.15
N ILE A 10 6.05 -5.11 7.43
CA ILE A 10 6.72 -3.90 7.93
C ILE A 10 6.22 -3.46 9.32
N SER A 11 4.93 -3.63 9.63
CA SER A 11 4.35 -3.36 10.94
C SER A 11 4.96 -4.24 12.04
N GLY A 12 4.99 -5.56 11.81
CA GLY A 12 5.54 -6.56 12.73
C GLY A 12 7.05 -6.42 12.91
N LEU A 13 7.80 -6.22 11.83
CA LEU A 13 9.24 -5.95 11.88
C LEU A 13 9.55 -4.68 12.67
N SER A 14 8.79 -3.60 12.43
CA SER A 14 8.98 -2.34 13.15
C SER A 14 8.67 -2.47 14.64
N ALA A 15 7.58 -3.19 14.98
CA ALA A 15 7.24 -3.49 16.36
C ALA A 15 8.32 -4.34 17.03
N ALA A 16 8.79 -5.39 16.36
CA ALA A 16 9.84 -6.28 16.86
C ALA A 16 11.14 -5.51 17.13
N TRP A 17 11.58 -4.73 16.16
CA TRP A 17 12.82 -3.96 16.21
C TRP A 17 12.83 -2.88 17.30
N LEU A 18 11.68 -2.26 17.59
CA LEU A 18 11.56 -1.29 18.70
C LEU A 18 11.46 -1.99 20.07
N LEU A 19 10.59 -3.00 20.18
CA LEU A 19 10.31 -3.68 21.46
C LEU A 19 11.50 -4.52 21.93
N SER A 20 12.28 -5.11 21.02
CA SER A 20 13.44 -5.95 21.35
C SER A 20 14.57 -5.19 22.05
N ARG A 21 14.52 -3.85 22.05
CA ARG A 21 15.50 -3.01 22.77
C ARG A 21 15.30 -3.05 24.29
N GLN A 22 14.11 -3.44 24.77
CA GLN A 22 13.75 -3.42 26.20
C GLN A 22 13.06 -4.70 26.67
N HIS A 23 12.66 -5.57 25.75
CA HIS A 23 11.85 -6.75 26.03
C HIS A 23 12.39 -7.97 25.29
N GLU A 24 12.07 -9.16 25.79
CA GLU A 24 12.26 -10.39 25.04
C GLU A 24 11.13 -10.48 24.00
N VAL A 25 11.49 -10.59 22.72
CA VAL A 25 10.52 -10.60 21.62
C VAL A 25 10.65 -11.90 20.84
N VAL A 26 9.51 -12.56 20.62
CA VAL A 26 9.40 -13.70 19.72
C VAL A 26 8.50 -13.30 18.55
N LEU A 27 9.03 -13.36 17.33
CA LEU A 27 8.31 -13.04 16.10
C LEU A 27 7.93 -14.34 15.38
N PHE A 28 6.64 -14.55 15.18
CA PHE A 28 6.08 -15.69 14.45
C PHE A 28 5.72 -15.27 13.03
N GLU A 29 6.13 -16.05 12.05
CA GLU A 29 5.84 -15.85 10.64
C GLU A 29 5.45 -17.17 9.97
N ALA A 30 4.38 -17.13 9.19
CA ALA A 30 3.85 -18.30 8.50
C ALA A 30 4.70 -18.69 7.28
N ASN A 31 5.32 -17.71 6.61
CA ASN A 31 6.19 -17.92 5.47
C ASN A 31 7.61 -18.35 5.86
N ASP A 32 8.40 -18.75 4.86
CA ASP A 32 9.82 -19.05 4.99
C ASP A 32 10.73 -17.82 4.85
N TYR A 33 10.15 -16.62 4.80
CA TYR A 33 10.85 -15.34 4.69
C TYR A 33 10.17 -14.26 5.54
N LEU A 34 10.91 -13.17 5.81
CA LEU A 34 10.41 -11.98 6.49
C LEU A 34 10.06 -10.87 5.50
N GLY A 35 9.08 -10.03 5.83
CA GLY A 35 8.80 -8.79 5.10
C GLY A 35 7.39 -8.66 4.53
N GLY A 36 6.64 -9.78 4.42
CA GLY A 36 5.29 -9.79 3.85
C GLY A 36 5.25 -9.18 2.45
N HIS A 37 4.51 -8.09 2.25
CA HIS A 37 4.47 -7.34 0.98
C HIS A 37 5.80 -6.68 0.56
N THR A 38 6.84 -6.79 1.38
CA THR A 38 8.21 -6.45 0.97
C THR A 38 8.77 -7.59 0.14
N ASP A 39 8.43 -7.59 -1.13
CA ASP A 39 8.72 -8.68 -2.05
C ASP A 39 9.69 -8.20 -3.14
N THR A 40 10.91 -8.74 -3.12
CA THR A 40 12.01 -8.38 -4.02
C THR A 40 12.56 -9.65 -4.68
N HIS A 41 12.56 -9.68 -6.01
CA HIS A 41 13.02 -10.80 -6.83
C HIS A 41 14.31 -10.48 -7.55
N ASP A 42 15.26 -11.39 -7.54
CA ASP A 42 16.51 -11.25 -8.31
C ASP A 42 16.31 -11.84 -9.72
N VAL A 43 16.44 -11.00 -10.76
CA VAL A 43 16.20 -11.35 -12.16
C VAL A 43 17.43 -11.04 -13.00
N GLU A 44 17.87 -12.01 -13.82
CA GLU A 44 18.95 -11.79 -14.78
C GLU A 44 18.41 -11.17 -16.08
N VAL A 45 18.90 -9.98 -16.43
CA VAL A 45 18.57 -9.28 -17.69
C VAL A 45 19.86 -8.90 -18.41
N ALA A 46 20.06 -9.45 -19.61
CA ALA A 46 21.24 -9.18 -20.44
C ALA A 46 22.59 -9.36 -19.70
N GLY A 47 22.69 -10.38 -18.84
CA GLY A 47 23.90 -10.68 -18.05
C GLY A 47 24.09 -9.80 -16.80
N GLN A 48 23.08 -9.00 -16.42
CA GLN A 48 23.08 -8.23 -15.18
C GLN A 48 22.01 -8.77 -14.24
N MET A 49 22.38 -9.01 -12.98
CA MET A 49 21.42 -9.31 -11.92
C MET A 49 20.76 -8.02 -11.43
N LEU A 50 19.43 -7.97 -11.50
CA LEU A 50 18.60 -6.85 -11.05
C LEU A 50 17.69 -7.32 -9.92
N SER A 51 17.58 -6.53 -8.86
CA SER A 51 16.59 -6.76 -7.80
C SER A 51 15.33 -5.96 -8.11
N VAL A 52 14.21 -6.65 -8.28
CA VAL A 52 12.93 -6.10 -8.75
C VAL A 52 11.89 -6.23 -7.65
N ASP A 53 11.36 -5.10 -7.20
CA ASP A 53 10.28 -5.04 -6.21
C ASP A 53 8.91 -5.27 -6.88
N THR A 54 8.10 -6.16 -6.31
CA THR A 54 6.76 -6.55 -6.81
C THR A 54 5.63 -6.14 -5.88
N GLY A 55 5.92 -5.90 -4.60
CA GLY A 55 4.96 -5.42 -3.61
C GLY A 55 5.15 -3.95 -3.27
N PHE A 56 5.91 -3.66 -2.21
CA PHE A 56 6.33 -2.29 -1.88
C PHE A 56 7.48 -1.83 -2.78
N ILE A 57 7.27 -0.76 -3.56
CA ILE A 57 8.23 -0.31 -4.58
C ILE A 57 8.75 1.10 -4.30
N VAL A 58 7.88 2.03 -3.88
CA VAL A 58 8.22 3.47 -3.80
C VAL A 58 7.80 4.11 -2.49
N HIS A 59 8.53 5.14 -2.09
CA HIS A 59 8.18 6.04 -0.99
C HIS A 59 8.52 7.49 -1.33
N ASN A 60 8.09 8.42 -0.49
CA ASN A 60 8.57 9.80 -0.52
C ASN A 60 8.77 10.37 0.90
N PRO A 61 9.81 11.16 1.18
CA PRO A 61 10.09 11.66 2.54
C PRO A 61 8.98 12.49 3.18
N VAL A 62 8.15 13.15 2.37
CA VAL A 62 7.07 14.04 2.83
C VAL A 62 5.92 13.23 3.45
N HIS A 63 5.52 12.13 2.81
CA HIS A 63 4.40 11.29 3.24
C HIS A 63 4.81 10.06 4.03
N TYR A 64 6.10 9.70 3.99
CA TYR A 64 6.65 8.56 4.70
C TYR A 64 7.77 9.01 5.66
N PRO A 65 7.52 9.98 6.57
CA PRO A 65 8.56 10.52 7.44
C PRO A 65 9.09 9.48 8.43
N LEU A 66 8.24 8.56 8.91
CA LEU A 66 8.67 7.50 9.83
C LEU A 66 9.54 6.47 9.12
N LEU A 67 9.13 6.00 7.95
CA LEU A 67 9.89 5.05 7.15
C LEU A 67 11.21 5.64 6.68
N THR A 68 11.21 6.91 6.28
CA THR A 68 12.43 7.60 5.84
C THR A 68 13.43 7.73 6.99
N ARG A 69 12.96 8.12 8.19
CA ARG A 69 13.81 8.14 9.39
C ARG A 69 14.31 6.75 9.77
N LEU A 70 13.48 5.71 9.62
CA LEU A 70 13.90 4.34 9.85
C LEU A 70 15.05 3.96 8.91
N PHE A 71 14.92 4.24 7.61
CA PHE A 71 15.99 3.99 6.63
C PHE A 71 17.28 4.72 6.98
N ASP A 72 17.19 5.98 7.41
CA ASP A 72 18.36 6.74 7.87
C ASP A 72 19.01 6.09 9.10
N GLU A 73 18.21 5.63 10.08
CA GLU A 73 18.69 4.99 11.31
C GLU A 73 19.37 3.64 11.06
N ILE A 74 18.86 2.85 10.12
CA ILE A 74 19.42 1.52 9.77
C ILE A 74 20.41 1.56 8.61
N GLY A 75 20.75 2.75 8.10
CA GLY A 75 21.74 2.94 7.04
C GLY A 75 21.32 2.43 5.66
N VAL A 76 20.02 2.40 5.36
CA VAL A 76 19.48 1.97 4.07
C VAL A 76 19.37 3.17 3.12
N ALA A 77 20.09 3.10 2.01
CA ALA A 77 20.06 4.15 1.01
C ALA A 77 18.82 4.03 0.11
N SER A 78 18.24 5.18 -0.25
CA SER A 78 17.22 5.29 -1.29
C SER A 78 17.71 6.21 -2.41
N GLN A 79 17.19 6.03 -3.62
CA GLN A 79 17.50 6.85 -4.79
C GLN A 79 16.24 7.47 -5.37
N GLU A 80 16.37 8.64 -5.99
CA GLU A 80 15.24 9.27 -6.68
C GLU A 80 14.76 8.42 -7.85
N THR A 81 13.44 8.42 -8.06
CA THR A 81 12.78 7.77 -9.18
C THR A 81 11.67 8.67 -9.72
N THR A 82 11.24 8.38 -10.94
CA THR A 82 10.06 9.03 -11.51
C THR A 82 8.86 8.08 -11.43
N MET A 83 7.76 8.58 -10.88
CA MET A 83 6.46 7.91 -10.96
C MET A 83 5.65 8.58 -12.06
N SER A 84 5.79 8.10 -13.29
CA SER A 84 5.09 8.62 -14.46
C SER A 84 3.82 7.82 -14.77
N PHE A 85 2.90 8.43 -15.52
CA PHE A 85 1.67 7.77 -15.95
C PHE A 85 1.43 8.01 -17.44
N SER A 86 1.10 6.93 -18.15
CA SER A 86 0.71 6.94 -19.55
C SER A 86 -0.46 5.99 -19.77
N VAL A 87 -1.28 6.32 -20.75
CA VAL A 87 -2.37 5.46 -21.22
C VAL A 87 -2.15 5.16 -22.68
N GLN A 88 -2.28 3.89 -23.03
CA GLN A 88 -2.44 3.41 -24.39
C GLN A 88 -3.74 2.60 -24.43
N ASP A 89 -4.70 3.07 -25.22
CA ASP A 89 -5.91 2.31 -25.51
C ASP A 89 -5.82 1.75 -26.93
N ALA A 90 -5.64 0.44 -27.04
CA ALA A 90 -5.51 -0.24 -28.32
C ALA A 90 -6.79 -0.18 -29.17
N ALA A 91 -7.96 -0.05 -28.53
CA ALA A 91 -9.24 -0.03 -29.22
C ALA A 91 -9.48 1.29 -29.97
N SER A 92 -9.27 2.43 -29.32
CA SER A 92 -9.37 3.75 -29.96
C SER A 92 -8.07 4.21 -30.62
N GLY A 93 -6.94 3.57 -30.30
CA GLY A 93 -5.61 4.02 -30.69
C GLY A 93 -5.16 5.28 -29.95
N LEU A 94 -5.82 5.66 -28.85
CA LEU A 94 -5.44 6.82 -28.04
C LEU A 94 -4.16 6.52 -27.26
N GLU A 95 -3.20 7.43 -27.33
CA GLU A 95 -2.01 7.41 -26.49
C GLU A 95 -1.72 8.80 -25.95
N TYR A 96 -1.37 8.88 -24.67
CA TYR A 96 -0.82 10.08 -24.06
C TYR A 96 -0.02 9.74 -22.81
N ASN A 97 0.88 10.66 -22.41
CA ASN A 97 1.62 10.58 -21.17
C ASN A 97 1.57 11.94 -20.44
N ALA A 98 1.37 11.93 -19.13
CA ALA A 98 1.12 13.14 -18.36
C ALA A 98 2.39 13.87 -17.86
N THR A 99 3.58 13.50 -18.35
CA THR A 99 4.87 14.02 -17.84
C THR A 99 5.22 15.41 -18.38
N SER A 100 4.94 15.69 -19.66
CA SER A 100 5.19 16.98 -20.28
C SER A 100 4.10 17.31 -21.30
N LEU A 101 4.02 18.58 -21.75
CA LEU A 101 3.08 18.93 -22.82
C LEU A 101 3.39 18.19 -24.13
N ASP A 102 4.66 17.94 -24.41
CA ASP A 102 5.06 17.23 -25.62
C ASP A 102 4.64 15.77 -25.58
N THR A 103 4.79 15.11 -24.43
CA THR A 103 4.36 13.72 -24.23
C THR A 103 2.84 13.59 -24.04
N LEU A 104 2.18 14.65 -23.56
CA LEU A 104 0.72 14.73 -23.47
C LEU A 104 0.09 14.81 -24.88
N PHE A 105 0.73 15.55 -25.78
CA PHE A 105 0.35 15.67 -27.19
C PHE A 105 1.30 14.88 -28.09
N CYS A 106 1.75 13.70 -27.67
CA CYS A 106 2.55 12.80 -28.52
C CYS A 106 1.82 12.48 -29.83
N GLN A 107 0.49 12.37 -29.75
CA GLN A 107 -0.41 12.35 -30.89
C GLN A 107 -0.91 13.77 -31.20
N ARG A 108 -0.27 14.47 -32.14
CA ARG A 108 -0.58 15.89 -32.47
C ARG A 108 -2.04 16.14 -32.87
N ARG A 109 -2.73 15.13 -33.41
CA ARG A 109 -4.18 15.19 -33.68
C ARG A 109 -5.01 15.56 -32.45
N ASN A 110 -4.54 15.24 -31.24
CA ASN A 110 -5.22 15.55 -30.00
C ASN A 110 -5.29 17.05 -29.71
N LEU A 111 -4.43 17.87 -30.33
CA LEU A 111 -4.53 19.34 -30.27
C LEU A 111 -5.84 19.86 -30.88
N ALA A 112 -6.40 19.15 -31.86
CA ALA A 112 -7.69 19.48 -32.49
C ALA A 112 -8.86 18.66 -31.93
N SER A 113 -8.62 17.75 -30.97
CA SER A 113 -9.64 16.85 -30.44
C SER A 113 -10.42 17.49 -29.31
N SER A 114 -11.70 17.83 -29.57
CA SER A 114 -12.61 18.35 -28.54
C SER A 114 -12.81 17.37 -27.38
N SER A 115 -12.80 16.07 -27.66
CA SER A 115 -12.89 15.00 -26.66
C SER A 115 -11.68 15.01 -25.72
N PHE A 116 -10.47 15.13 -26.27
CA PHE A 116 -9.23 15.17 -25.49
C PHE A 116 -9.15 16.41 -24.61
N TRP A 117 -9.48 17.58 -25.15
CA TRP A 117 -9.58 18.81 -24.35
C TRP A 117 -10.68 18.73 -23.29
N GLY A 118 -11.81 18.09 -23.60
CA GLY A 118 -12.86 17.78 -22.63
C GLY A 118 -12.35 16.94 -21.47
N MET A 119 -11.56 15.89 -21.75
CA MET A 119 -10.89 15.08 -20.74
C MET A 119 -9.96 15.90 -19.86
N LEU A 120 -9.09 16.74 -20.44
CA LEU A 120 -8.15 17.57 -19.66
C LEU A 120 -8.87 18.62 -18.79
N ARG A 121 -9.95 19.22 -19.29
CA ARG A 121 -10.79 20.14 -18.52
C ARG A 121 -11.42 19.41 -17.33
N ASP A 122 -11.97 18.23 -17.57
CA ASP A 122 -12.61 17.42 -16.55
C ASP A 122 -11.61 16.91 -15.52
N LEU A 123 -10.37 16.59 -15.92
CA LEU A 123 -9.26 16.30 -15.02
C LEU A 123 -8.98 17.46 -14.05
N GLY A 124 -8.81 18.68 -14.59
CA GLY A 124 -8.61 19.87 -13.75
C GLY A 124 -9.80 20.16 -12.83
N ARG A 125 -11.03 19.91 -13.31
CA ARG A 125 -12.25 20.03 -12.51
C ARG A 125 -12.29 19.00 -11.38
N PHE A 126 -11.92 17.76 -11.66
CA PHE A 126 -11.87 16.68 -10.67
C PHE A 126 -10.89 17.03 -9.55
N TYR A 127 -9.65 17.42 -9.89
CA TYR A 127 -8.64 17.83 -8.92
C TYR A 127 -9.10 18.96 -8.00
N ARG A 128 -9.90 19.91 -8.51
CA ARG A 128 -10.43 21.04 -7.73
C ARG A 128 -11.60 20.65 -6.83
N HIS A 129 -12.53 19.82 -7.31
CA HIS A 129 -13.81 19.58 -6.64
C HIS A 129 -13.82 18.30 -5.79
N ALA A 130 -13.11 17.27 -6.23
CA ALA A 130 -13.09 15.97 -5.54
C ALA A 130 -12.65 16.05 -4.07
N PRO A 131 -11.70 16.92 -3.65
CA PRO A 131 -11.35 17.08 -2.23
C PRO A 131 -12.52 17.41 -1.30
N ALA A 132 -13.64 17.95 -1.81
CA ALA A 132 -14.83 18.17 -1.00
C ALA A 132 -15.45 16.87 -0.46
N LEU A 133 -15.23 15.73 -1.14
CA LEU A 133 -15.67 14.40 -0.69
C LEU A 133 -15.04 14.00 0.65
N LEU A 134 -13.87 14.53 0.99
CA LEU A 134 -13.18 14.24 2.24
C LEU A 134 -13.92 14.81 3.47
N LYS A 135 -14.84 15.76 3.26
CA LYS A 135 -15.66 16.39 4.31
C LYS A 135 -16.96 15.65 4.59
N LEU A 136 -17.29 14.63 3.79
CA LEU A 136 -18.52 13.84 3.99
C LEU A 136 -18.34 12.85 5.13
N ASP A 137 -19.41 12.59 5.87
CA ASP A 137 -19.49 11.46 6.78
C ASP A 137 -19.67 10.15 5.99
N GLY A 138 -19.13 9.05 6.52
CA GLY A 138 -19.19 7.74 5.86
C GLY A 138 -18.36 7.64 4.56
N PRO A 139 -18.63 6.62 3.71
CA PRO A 139 -17.86 6.34 2.49
C PRO A 139 -18.19 7.27 1.31
N GLY A 140 -19.33 7.98 1.36
CA GLY A 140 -19.81 8.81 0.25
C GLY A 140 -20.33 8.00 -0.94
N PRO A 141 -20.60 8.67 -2.09
CA PRO A 141 -21.08 8.00 -3.29
C PRO A 141 -20.01 7.07 -3.90
N THR A 142 -20.45 6.13 -4.73
CA THR A 142 -19.54 5.39 -5.62
C THR A 142 -18.89 6.34 -6.63
N MET A 143 -17.78 5.91 -7.23
CA MET A 143 -17.12 6.67 -8.28
C MET A 143 -18.06 6.94 -9.47
N GLY A 144 -18.84 5.94 -9.90
CA GLY A 144 -19.81 6.07 -10.98
C GLY A 144 -20.86 7.15 -10.70
N GLU A 145 -21.51 7.08 -9.53
CA GLU A 145 -22.52 8.04 -9.11
C GLU A 145 -21.94 9.46 -9.01
N TYR A 146 -20.73 9.60 -8.46
CA TYR A 146 -20.07 10.90 -8.35
C TYR A 146 -19.79 11.51 -9.74
N LEU A 147 -19.32 10.70 -10.69
CA LEU A 147 -19.03 11.15 -12.04
C LEU A 147 -20.29 11.57 -12.80
N GLU A 148 -21.37 10.80 -12.66
CA GLU A 148 -22.66 11.09 -13.28
C GLU A 148 -23.30 12.35 -12.70
N ALA A 149 -23.39 12.45 -11.37
CA ALA A 149 -23.98 13.60 -10.68
C ALA A 149 -23.27 14.93 -11.03
N ASN A 150 -21.95 14.87 -11.27
CA ASN A 150 -21.14 16.04 -11.63
C ASN A 150 -20.90 16.18 -13.15
N ARG A 151 -21.53 15.33 -13.97
CA ARG A 151 -21.48 15.38 -15.44
C ARG A 151 -20.05 15.36 -15.98
N TYR A 152 -19.24 14.40 -15.54
CA TYR A 152 -17.93 14.11 -16.12
C TYR A 152 -18.07 13.37 -17.45
N GLY A 153 -17.24 13.73 -18.43
CA GLY A 153 -17.26 13.16 -19.76
C GLY A 153 -16.68 11.75 -19.80
N ALA A 154 -17.16 10.93 -20.74
CA ALA A 154 -16.70 9.56 -20.94
C ALA A 154 -15.19 9.48 -21.19
N ALA A 155 -14.60 10.41 -21.94
CA ALA A 155 -13.15 10.42 -22.18
C ALA A 155 -12.33 10.56 -20.87
N PHE A 156 -12.78 11.39 -19.92
CA PHE A 156 -12.14 11.49 -18.61
C PHE A 156 -12.30 10.21 -17.78
N ARG A 157 -13.51 9.65 -17.77
CA ARG A 157 -13.80 8.40 -17.07
C ARG A 157 -12.94 7.25 -17.62
N ASP A 158 -13.03 7.00 -18.92
CA ASP A 158 -12.55 5.77 -19.57
C ASP A 158 -11.06 5.82 -19.91
N TYR A 159 -10.52 6.99 -20.27
CA TYR A 159 -9.13 7.12 -20.71
C TYR A 159 -8.19 7.74 -19.68
N HIS A 160 -8.69 8.17 -18.52
CA HIS A 160 -7.84 8.73 -17.47
C HIS A 160 -8.13 8.14 -16.11
N LEU A 161 -9.35 8.36 -15.59
CA LEU A 161 -9.64 8.04 -14.21
C LEU A 161 -9.65 6.53 -13.95
N VAL A 162 -10.37 5.76 -14.77
CA VAL A 162 -10.45 4.30 -14.62
C VAL A 162 -9.08 3.65 -14.81
N PRO A 163 -8.31 3.92 -15.89
CA PRO A 163 -6.97 3.36 -16.04
C PRO A 163 -6.02 3.73 -14.89
N MET A 164 -6.05 4.99 -14.43
CA MET A 164 -5.22 5.44 -13.30
C MET A 164 -5.59 4.72 -12.00
N ALA A 165 -6.88 4.63 -11.68
CA ALA A 165 -7.33 3.94 -10.47
C ALA A 165 -7.06 2.43 -10.53
N SER A 166 -7.26 1.80 -11.70
CA SER A 166 -6.88 0.40 -11.91
C SER A 166 -5.38 0.16 -11.69
N ALA A 167 -4.51 1.06 -12.15
CA ALA A 167 -3.07 0.96 -11.94
C ALA A 167 -2.66 1.12 -10.46
N LEU A 168 -3.41 1.92 -9.69
CA LEU A 168 -3.13 2.18 -8.27
C LEU A 168 -3.61 1.06 -7.34
N TRP A 169 -4.75 0.42 -7.64
CA TRP A 169 -5.33 -0.65 -6.82
C TRP A 169 -5.16 -2.05 -7.42
N SER A 170 -4.39 -2.19 -8.50
CA SER A 170 -4.25 -3.45 -9.23
C SER A 170 -5.59 -4.15 -9.50
N SER A 171 -6.64 -3.35 -9.76
CA SER A 171 -8.03 -3.79 -9.77
C SER A 171 -8.62 -3.76 -11.18
N PRO A 172 -9.50 -4.71 -11.54
CA PRO A 172 -10.21 -4.68 -12.81
C PRO A 172 -10.95 -3.36 -13.03
N ALA A 173 -10.88 -2.82 -14.25
CA ALA A 173 -11.52 -1.55 -14.63
C ALA A 173 -13.02 -1.51 -14.29
N SER A 174 -13.72 -2.64 -14.40
CA SER A 174 -15.14 -2.77 -14.09
C SER A 174 -15.49 -2.49 -12.62
N GLY A 175 -14.57 -2.77 -11.68
CA GLY A 175 -14.78 -2.58 -10.25
C GLY A 175 -14.50 -1.15 -9.77
N ILE A 176 -13.75 -0.35 -10.55
CA ILE A 176 -13.38 1.02 -10.14
C ILE A 176 -14.62 1.92 -9.98
N LEU A 177 -15.63 1.75 -10.84
CA LEU A 177 -16.82 2.60 -10.80
C LEU A 177 -17.71 2.33 -9.57
N THR A 178 -17.63 1.14 -8.99
CA THR A 178 -18.37 0.78 -7.77
C THR A 178 -17.63 1.16 -6.49
N PHE A 179 -16.36 1.56 -6.59
CA PHE A 179 -15.56 1.90 -5.42
C PHE A 179 -16.03 3.23 -4.80
N PRO A 180 -16.04 3.37 -3.45
CA PRO A 180 -16.37 4.64 -2.81
C PRO A 180 -15.42 5.76 -3.23
N ALA A 181 -15.98 6.86 -3.76
CA ALA A 181 -15.17 7.91 -4.35
C ALA A 181 -14.26 8.62 -3.35
N LYS A 182 -14.73 8.72 -2.09
CA LYS A 182 -13.96 9.30 -1.01
C LYS A 182 -12.62 8.60 -0.79
N TYR A 183 -12.56 7.27 -0.91
CA TYR A 183 -11.33 6.51 -0.68
C TYR A 183 -10.29 6.73 -1.79
N LEU A 184 -10.71 6.73 -3.07
CA LEU A 184 -9.82 7.11 -4.18
C LEU A 184 -9.26 8.53 -3.97
N VAL A 185 -10.14 9.48 -3.65
CA VAL A 185 -9.75 10.87 -3.42
C VAL A 185 -8.82 11.02 -2.22
N GLN A 186 -9.09 10.31 -1.13
CA GLN A 186 -8.25 10.34 0.07
C GLN A 186 -6.85 9.83 -0.23
N PHE A 187 -6.74 8.71 -0.96
CA PHE A 187 -5.45 8.19 -1.39
C PHE A 187 -4.72 9.20 -2.29
N MET A 188 -5.40 9.75 -3.31
CA MET A 188 -4.80 10.72 -4.20
C MET A 188 -4.37 12.00 -3.47
N ALA A 189 -5.14 12.46 -2.49
CA ALA A 189 -4.79 13.61 -1.64
C ALA A 189 -3.56 13.31 -0.76
N ASN A 190 -3.53 12.13 -0.13
CA ASN A 190 -2.41 11.67 0.70
C ASN A 190 -1.09 11.53 -0.07
N HIS A 191 -1.13 11.48 -1.41
CA HIS A 191 0.04 11.35 -2.26
C HIS A 191 0.27 12.57 -3.19
N HIS A 192 -0.42 13.70 -2.93
CA HIS A 192 -0.38 14.89 -3.79
C HIS A 192 -0.60 14.59 -5.29
N MET A 193 -1.50 13.65 -5.59
CA MET A 193 -1.88 13.29 -6.96
C MET A 193 -3.01 14.17 -7.52
N LEU A 194 -3.67 14.98 -6.68
CA LEU A 194 -4.72 15.94 -7.06
C LEU A 194 -4.17 17.32 -7.48
N GLN A 195 -2.88 17.41 -7.83
CA GLN A 195 -2.24 18.63 -8.30
C GLN A 195 -1.38 18.36 -9.53
N ILE A 196 -1.25 19.38 -10.38
CA ILE A 196 -0.52 19.29 -11.66
C ILE A 196 0.99 19.50 -11.48
N ALA A 197 1.40 20.29 -10.48
CA ALA A 197 2.80 20.64 -10.22
C ALA A 197 3.15 20.51 -8.74
N GLY A 198 4.45 20.60 -8.42
CA GLY A 198 4.94 20.61 -7.03
C GLY A 198 4.78 19.29 -6.28
N ARG A 199 4.76 18.16 -7.01
CA ARG A 199 4.68 16.83 -6.38
C ARG A 199 6.02 16.50 -5.71
N PRO A 200 6.01 15.92 -4.50
CA PRO A 200 7.24 15.44 -3.87
C PRO A 200 7.96 14.42 -4.77
N PRO A 201 9.30 14.39 -4.76
CA PRO A 201 10.05 13.38 -5.50
C PRO A 201 9.80 12.00 -4.89
N TRP A 202 9.61 11.02 -5.77
CA TRP A 202 9.52 9.61 -5.38
C TRP A 202 10.91 9.02 -5.25
N ARG A 203 11.04 8.03 -4.38
CA ARG A 203 12.27 7.31 -4.11
C ARG A 203 12.01 5.80 -4.07
N VAL A 204 13.02 5.03 -4.45
CA VAL A 204 13.07 3.56 -4.32
C VAL A 204 14.25 3.19 -3.42
N VAL A 205 14.16 2.05 -2.75
CA VAL A 205 15.28 1.51 -1.97
C VAL A 205 16.36 1.01 -2.92
N LYS A 206 17.60 1.42 -2.70
CA LYS A 206 18.71 0.99 -3.56
C LYS A 206 19.04 -0.47 -3.26
N GLY A 207 18.97 -1.33 -4.28
CA GLY A 207 19.17 -2.78 -4.13
C GLY A 207 17.88 -3.57 -3.86
N GLY A 208 16.71 -2.91 -3.92
CA GLY A 208 15.42 -3.53 -3.67
C GLY A 208 14.98 -3.42 -2.21
N SER A 209 13.69 -3.52 -1.99
CA SER A 209 13.07 -3.26 -0.69
C SER A 209 13.41 -4.30 0.38
N ARG A 210 13.78 -5.54 0.00
CA ARG A 210 14.35 -6.54 0.93
C ARG A 210 15.54 -5.99 1.74
N CYS A 211 16.32 -5.05 1.20
CA CYS A 211 17.49 -4.50 1.87
C CYS A 211 17.18 -3.88 3.25
N TYR A 212 15.99 -3.28 3.45
CA TYR A 212 15.67 -2.74 4.77
C TYR A 212 15.26 -3.84 5.76
N VAL A 213 14.67 -4.93 5.29
CA VAL A 213 14.38 -6.10 6.13
C VAL A 213 15.70 -6.68 6.63
N ASP A 214 16.65 -6.90 5.72
CA ASP A 214 17.99 -7.40 6.06
C ASP A 214 18.72 -6.46 7.03
N ALA A 215 18.60 -5.15 6.85
CA ALA A 215 19.22 -4.16 7.74
C ALA A 215 18.58 -4.14 9.13
N MET A 216 17.24 -4.27 9.23
CA MET A 216 16.54 -4.33 10.51
C MET A 216 16.87 -5.59 11.30
N THR A 217 17.10 -6.72 10.62
CA THR A 217 17.26 -8.03 11.26
C THR A 217 18.71 -8.45 11.52
N ARG A 218 19.70 -7.75 10.94
CA ARG A 218 21.11 -8.12 10.99
C ARG A 218 21.65 -8.42 12.39
N ASP A 219 21.33 -7.56 13.37
CA ASP A 219 21.89 -7.64 14.73
C ASP A 219 20.81 -7.37 15.80
N TRP A 220 19.56 -7.78 15.56
CA TRP A 220 18.48 -7.60 16.52
C TRP A 220 18.37 -8.76 17.52
N GLY A 221 17.90 -8.47 18.74
CA GLY A 221 17.70 -9.46 19.81
C GLY A 221 16.39 -10.24 19.70
N VAL A 222 15.76 -10.28 18.52
CA VAL A 222 14.45 -10.92 18.30
C VAL A 222 14.65 -12.41 18.03
N GLN A 223 13.90 -13.27 18.73
CA GLN A 223 13.79 -14.68 18.36
C GLN A 223 12.79 -14.81 17.21
N VAL A 224 13.27 -15.17 16.03
CA VAL A 224 12.43 -15.32 14.83
C VAL A 224 12.04 -16.79 14.63
N ARG A 225 10.76 -17.04 14.34
CA ARG A 225 10.19 -18.35 14.00
C ARG A 225 9.49 -18.27 12.66
N LEU A 226 10.20 -18.69 11.62
CA LEU A 226 9.68 -18.84 10.25
C LEU A 226 8.97 -20.18 10.09
N GLN A 227 8.04 -20.27 9.14
CA GLN A 227 7.23 -21.46 8.88
C GLN A 227 6.51 -21.97 10.14
N GLU A 228 6.19 -21.07 11.07
CA GLU A 228 5.49 -21.40 12.30
C GLU A 228 4.19 -20.58 12.37
N PRO A 229 3.19 -20.92 11.52
CA PRO A 229 1.91 -20.24 11.56
C PRO A 229 1.26 -20.46 12.94
N VAL A 230 0.94 -19.35 13.60
CA VAL A 230 0.06 -19.37 14.77
C VAL A 230 -1.36 -19.66 14.29
N TRP A 231 -2.06 -20.53 14.99
CA TRP A 231 -3.47 -20.87 14.68
C TRP A 231 -4.43 -20.54 15.83
N ARG A 232 -3.91 -20.19 17.02
CA ARG A 232 -4.72 -19.72 18.14
C ARG A 232 -3.93 -18.82 19.08
N VAL A 233 -4.63 -17.80 19.56
CA VAL A 233 -4.23 -16.86 20.60
C VAL A 233 -5.33 -16.89 21.65
N HIS A 234 -4.96 -17.23 22.88
CA HIS A 234 -5.87 -17.26 24.03
C HIS A 234 -5.35 -16.33 25.12
N ARG A 235 -6.17 -15.37 25.55
CA ARG A 235 -5.81 -14.36 26.55
C ARG A 235 -6.53 -14.65 27.86
N ASP A 236 -5.85 -14.38 28.97
CA ASP A 236 -6.44 -14.44 30.31
C ASP A 236 -5.85 -13.33 31.21
N ALA A 237 -6.21 -13.34 32.50
CA ALA A 237 -5.80 -12.32 33.45
C ALA A 237 -4.28 -12.25 33.70
N GLN A 238 -3.52 -13.28 33.33
CA GLN A 238 -2.08 -13.42 33.56
C GLN A 238 -1.25 -13.25 32.28
N GLY A 239 -1.85 -12.98 31.12
CA GLY A 239 -1.12 -12.81 29.85
C GLY A 239 -1.76 -13.56 28.67
N VAL A 240 -0.92 -14.06 27.76
CA VAL A 240 -1.36 -14.62 26.47
C VAL A 240 -0.67 -15.95 26.19
N THR A 241 -1.45 -16.95 25.80
CA THR A 241 -0.96 -18.22 25.26
C THR A 241 -1.06 -18.22 23.74
N ILE A 242 0.06 -18.50 23.08
CA ILE A 242 0.18 -18.62 21.62
C ILE A 242 0.31 -20.10 21.27
N SER A 243 -0.50 -20.58 20.34
CA SER A 243 -0.46 -21.97 19.87
C SER A 243 -0.07 -22.05 18.40
N SER A 244 0.96 -22.85 18.13
CA SER A 244 1.48 -23.20 16.80
C SER A 244 1.59 -24.73 16.68
N GLU A 245 2.08 -25.24 15.55
CA GLU A 245 2.38 -26.67 15.42
C GLU A 245 3.48 -27.14 16.38
N ALA A 246 4.41 -26.25 16.74
CA ALA A 246 5.49 -26.54 17.68
C ALA A 246 5.02 -26.68 19.14
N GLY A 247 3.79 -26.27 19.45
CA GLY A 247 3.19 -26.38 20.76
C GLY A 247 2.49 -25.10 21.21
N SER A 248 2.25 -24.99 22.51
CA SER A 248 1.69 -23.78 23.13
C SER A 248 2.68 -23.16 24.08
N GLU A 249 2.77 -21.83 24.02
CA GLU A 249 3.77 -21.08 24.76
C GLU A 249 3.20 -19.80 25.34
N ARG A 250 3.74 -19.40 26.49
CA ARG A 250 3.23 -18.29 27.28
C ARG A 250 4.04 -17.00 27.08
N PHE A 251 3.30 -15.90 26.99
CA PHE A 251 3.79 -14.54 26.81
C PHE A 251 3.04 -13.58 27.74
N ASP A 252 3.67 -12.44 28.03
CA ASP A 252 3.04 -11.37 28.81
C ASP A 252 2.07 -10.56 27.94
N GLN A 253 2.41 -10.37 26.66
CA GLN A 253 1.68 -9.54 25.70
C GLN A 253 1.79 -10.12 24.29
N VAL A 254 0.86 -9.74 23.41
CA VAL A 254 0.88 -10.09 21.99
C VAL A 254 0.63 -8.85 21.11
N VAL A 255 1.32 -8.76 19.99
CA VAL A 255 1.03 -7.82 18.90
C VAL A 255 0.58 -8.61 17.68
N LEU A 256 -0.66 -8.39 17.24
CA LEU A 256 -1.17 -8.92 15.98
C LEU A 256 -0.78 -7.96 14.85
N ALA A 257 0.17 -8.39 14.01
CA ALA A 257 0.68 -7.62 12.89
C ALA A 257 0.30 -8.25 11.52
N CYS A 258 -0.70 -9.12 11.53
CA CYS A 258 -1.33 -9.71 10.35
C CYS A 258 -2.60 -8.93 9.94
N HIS A 259 -3.28 -9.36 8.87
CA HIS A 259 -4.54 -8.73 8.47
C HIS A 259 -5.62 -8.89 9.55
N SER A 260 -6.66 -8.07 9.49
CA SER A 260 -7.68 -8.02 10.55
C SER A 260 -8.57 -9.27 10.58
N ASP A 261 -8.86 -9.86 9.43
CA ASP A 261 -9.53 -11.17 9.31
C ASP A 261 -8.68 -12.27 9.94
N GLN A 262 -7.39 -12.33 9.60
CA GLN A 262 -6.44 -13.25 10.21
C GLN A 262 -6.34 -13.03 11.72
N SER A 263 -6.22 -11.78 12.16
CA SER A 263 -6.16 -11.43 13.58
C SER A 263 -7.39 -11.92 14.33
N LEU A 264 -8.58 -11.76 13.73
CA LEU A 264 -9.84 -12.21 14.32
C LEU A 264 -9.93 -13.74 14.40
N ASP A 265 -9.52 -14.44 13.35
CA ASP A 265 -9.53 -15.90 13.29
C ASP A 265 -8.59 -16.54 14.32
N LEU A 266 -7.49 -15.86 14.65
CA LEU A 266 -6.55 -16.31 15.67
C LEU A 266 -7.08 -16.15 17.10
N LEU A 267 -7.99 -15.20 17.35
CA LEU A 267 -8.45 -14.87 18.70
C LEU A 267 -9.57 -15.81 19.18
N ASP A 268 -9.25 -16.69 20.12
CA ASP A 268 -10.20 -17.63 20.71
C ASP A 268 -11.21 -16.95 21.65
N ASP A 269 -10.77 -15.89 22.33
CA ASP A 269 -11.57 -15.10 23.26
C ASP A 269 -11.99 -13.74 22.67
N ALA A 270 -12.11 -13.64 21.34
CA ALA A 270 -12.49 -12.39 20.68
C ALA A 270 -13.81 -11.84 21.24
N THR A 271 -13.75 -10.62 21.76
CA THR A 271 -14.90 -9.87 22.29
C THR A 271 -15.83 -9.41 21.17
N ASP A 272 -17.06 -9.01 21.52
CA ASP A 272 -18.02 -8.50 20.54
C ASP A 272 -17.47 -7.27 19.79
N ALA A 273 -16.78 -6.37 20.50
CA ALA A 273 -16.16 -5.19 19.89
C ALA A 273 -15.03 -5.57 18.92
N GLU A 274 -14.23 -6.58 19.24
CA GLU A 274 -13.17 -7.07 18.34
C GLU A 274 -13.75 -7.73 17.09
N ARG A 275 -14.81 -8.53 17.24
CA ARG A 275 -15.54 -9.12 16.11
C ARG A 275 -16.13 -8.04 15.21
N GLU A 276 -16.73 -7.01 15.79
CA GLU A 276 -17.30 -5.88 15.06
C GLU A 276 -16.21 -5.12 14.27
N VAL A 277 -15.12 -4.72 14.93
CA VAL A 277 -14.09 -3.88 14.31
C VAL A 277 -13.25 -4.65 13.31
N LEU A 278 -12.76 -5.85 13.68
CA LEU A 278 -11.88 -6.62 12.81
C LEU A 278 -12.65 -7.26 11.65
N GLY A 279 -13.88 -7.72 11.90
CA GLY A 279 -14.73 -8.34 10.86
C GLY A 279 -15.31 -7.34 9.86
N ALA A 280 -15.24 -6.03 10.12
CA ALA A 280 -15.75 -5.01 9.22
C ALA A 280 -14.83 -4.71 8.01
N ILE A 281 -13.58 -5.19 8.03
CA ILE A 281 -12.59 -4.92 6.99
C ILE A 281 -12.52 -6.13 6.06
N THR A 282 -12.85 -5.92 4.79
CA THR A 282 -12.81 -6.96 3.76
C THR A 282 -11.55 -6.86 2.91
N TYR A 283 -10.97 -8.01 2.57
CA TYR A 283 -9.80 -8.12 1.69
C TYR A 283 -10.21 -8.77 0.35
N GLN A 284 -9.39 -8.57 -0.69
CA GLN A 284 -9.53 -9.22 -2.00
C GLN A 284 -8.38 -10.20 -2.21
#